data_AF-A0A7Y1YKR1-F1
#
_entry.id   AF-A0A7Y1YKR1-F1
#
_cell.length_a   1.000
_cell.length_b   1.000
_cell.length_c   1.000
_cell.angle_alpha   90.00
_cell.angle_beta   90.00
_cell.angle_gamma   90.00
#
_symmetry.space_group_name_H-M   'P 1'
#
loop_
_entity.id
_entity.type
_entity.pdbx_description
1 polymer ?
#
loop_
_entity_poly.entity_id
_entity_poly.type
_entity_poly.pdbx_seq_one_letter_code
_entity_poly.pdbx_strand_id
1 'polypeptide(L)'
;MAQFNFTKWNRILAWFSFAVALITYSLTVEPTVSFWDAGEYILTSSKLQVGHPPGAPLFQMLGAFFSIFTTNPSQIGLMMNMMSAVASAFTILFMFWTITLLLRKIIGEPVKNSIGKNYAILGSALVGSLAFTFTDSFWFNAVETEVYAMATLIMASMFWLGLRWEKDMNTPRGNKWLILISFIIGLSFGVHFMGLLTIPAIGLIYFFKNYKEVTIKNFIIANVVVVAVLLAIFKLLLPNALKFFGMAEVFFVNSIGLPFNSGSIIAGLILIGAFYFGLKYTREKKLALANTIILCIMFIFIGFSSWMMLPIRANANVVINENNPSSARELLAYYNLEQYPETHLFYGPQFTDQYSGLDENNPYIDDKPKYEKDYDKGEYVVVNEYERAKQNYNSEHASILPRMWSGEHAENYMLFAGYLDFQVKPEYQMQEELRRSINDFKGDVARGMIDYEDYHNFLKRFGQYINVAKPSLASNVGYLIEYQLGYMYWRYFMWNFVGRQDDIQGKYNNHGNWISGINLVDEWHLDMSQKNLPTDMKDNKGRNTYYFLPLLLGLIGLFFLYNIDKKLFWVMLVFFL
;
A
#
# COMPACT_ATOMS: atom_id res chain seq x y z
N MET A 1 0.61 18.74 -48.87
CA MET A 1 0.78 17.77 -47.76
C MET A 1 0.61 18.53 -46.44
N ALA A 2 -0.34 18.13 -45.58
CA ALA A 2 -0.53 18.79 -44.29
C ALA A 2 0.72 18.63 -43.41
N GLN A 3 1.19 19.72 -42.80
CA GLN A 3 2.38 19.73 -41.94
C GLN A 3 2.15 18.86 -40.69
N PHE A 4 3.10 17.99 -40.35
CA PHE A 4 3.01 17.12 -39.17
C PHE A 4 2.91 17.95 -37.87
N ASN A 5 1.88 17.67 -37.06
CA ASN A 5 1.65 18.33 -35.79
C ASN A 5 1.77 17.33 -34.64
N PHE A 6 2.90 17.36 -33.93
CA PHE A 6 3.19 16.46 -32.81
C PHE A 6 2.12 16.53 -31.72
N THR A 7 1.72 17.74 -31.30
CA THR A 7 0.74 17.93 -30.23
C THR A 7 -0.61 17.31 -30.59
N LYS A 8 -1.03 17.43 -31.87
CA LYS A 8 -2.26 16.81 -32.37
C LYS A 8 -2.16 15.28 -32.26
N TRP A 9 -1.11 14.69 -32.82
CA TRP A 9 -0.93 13.23 -32.81
C TRP A 9 -0.72 12.65 -31.41
N ASN A 10 0.02 13.35 -30.54
CA ASN A 10 0.17 12.98 -29.14
C ASN A 10 -1.17 12.92 -28.40
N ARG A 11 -2.12 13.82 -28.71
CA ARG A 11 -3.47 13.77 -28.11
C ARG A 11 -4.29 12.62 -28.69
N ILE A 12 -4.27 12.46 -30.01
CA ILE A 12 -5.01 11.39 -30.70
C ILE A 12 -4.55 10.02 -30.22
N LEU A 13 -3.25 9.76 -30.19
CA LEU A 13 -2.70 8.46 -29.82
C LEU A 13 -2.90 8.14 -28.34
N ALA A 14 -2.90 9.13 -27.45
CA ALA A 14 -3.25 8.93 -26.05
C ALA A 14 -4.72 8.46 -25.90
N TRP A 15 -5.65 9.14 -26.56
CA TRP A 15 -7.06 8.72 -26.55
C TRP A 15 -7.30 7.42 -27.31
N PHE A 16 -6.49 7.12 -28.33
CA PHE A 16 -6.50 5.83 -28.99
C PHE A 16 -6.05 4.72 -28.02
N SER A 17 -4.97 4.93 -27.27
CA SER A 17 -4.51 3.97 -26.25
C SER A 17 -5.56 3.75 -25.15
N PHE A 18 -6.24 4.81 -24.72
CA PHE A 18 -7.41 4.73 -23.85
C PHE A 18 -8.52 3.87 -24.44
N ALA A 19 -8.91 4.12 -25.70
CA ALA A 19 -10.00 3.41 -26.35
C ALA A 19 -9.68 1.91 -26.50
N VAL A 20 -8.44 1.56 -26.87
CA VAL A 20 -7.99 0.16 -26.95
C VAL A 20 -8.11 -0.50 -25.58
N ALA A 21 -7.55 0.12 -24.53
CA ALA A 21 -7.61 -0.42 -23.18
C ALA A 21 -9.05 -0.57 -22.67
N LEU A 22 -9.88 0.47 -22.85
CA LEU A 22 -11.28 0.44 -22.44
C LEU A 22 -12.04 -0.68 -23.15
N ILE A 23 -11.87 -0.84 -24.47
CA ILE A 23 -12.53 -1.92 -25.22
C ILE A 23 -12.05 -3.28 -24.71
N THR A 24 -10.75 -3.48 -24.55
CA THR A 24 -10.17 -4.73 -24.04
C THR A 24 -10.75 -5.11 -22.69
N TYR A 25 -10.76 -4.18 -21.72
CA TYR A 25 -11.28 -4.44 -20.39
C TYR A 25 -12.80 -4.60 -20.39
N SER A 26 -13.54 -3.80 -21.17
CA SER A 26 -15.01 -3.95 -21.26
C SER A 26 -15.43 -5.30 -21.86
N LEU A 27 -14.62 -5.88 -22.77
CA LEU A 27 -14.89 -7.19 -23.36
C LEU A 27 -14.55 -8.36 -22.43
N THR A 28 -13.77 -8.10 -21.37
CA THR A 28 -13.26 -9.13 -20.44
C THR A 28 -13.60 -8.86 -18.99
N VAL A 29 -14.44 -7.84 -18.75
CA VAL A 29 -14.88 -7.44 -17.41
C VAL A 29 -15.68 -8.56 -16.76
N GLU A 30 -15.48 -8.77 -15.46
CA GLU A 30 -16.29 -9.71 -14.71
C GLU A 30 -17.77 -9.30 -14.79
N PRO A 31 -18.70 -10.21 -15.16
CA PRO A 31 -20.09 -9.86 -15.38
C PRO A 31 -20.85 -9.59 -14.07
N THR A 32 -20.33 -10.07 -12.93
CA THR A 32 -20.99 -9.99 -11.63
C THR A 32 -19.98 -9.69 -10.51
N VAL A 33 -20.00 -10.42 -9.40
CA VAL A 33 -19.15 -10.21 -8.24
C VAL A 33 -17.96 -11.15 -8.33
N SER A 34 -16.74 -10.61 -8.28
CA SER A 34 -15.52 -11.43 -8.20
C SER A 34 -15.23 -11.88 -6.75
N PHE A 35 -14.17 -12.66 -6.57
CA PHE A 35 -13.74 -13.18 -5.28
C PHE A 35 -13.13 -12.07 -4.39
N TRP A 36 -12.92 -12.33 -3.09
CA TRP A 36 -12.37 -11.35 -2.11
C TRP A 36 -13.27 -10.13 -1.82
N ASP A 37 -12.70 -8.92 -1.83
CA ASP A 37 -13.29 -7.70 -1.27
C ASP A 37 -14.25 -7.02 -2.25
N ALA A 38 -14.22 -7.42 -3.52
CA ALA A 38 -15.09 -6.89 -4.58
C ALA A 38 -16.58 -6.91 -4.19
N GLY A 39 -17.06 -7.99 -3.56
CA GLY A 39 -18.45 -8.07 -3.10
C GLY A 39 -18.80 -6.99 -2.08
N GLU A 40 -17.91 -6.72 -1.13
CA GLU A 40 -18.08 -5.68 -0.13
C GLU A 40 -18.00 -4.29 -0.77
N TYR A 41 -17.01 -4.04 -1.63
CA TYR A 41 -16.87 -2.77 -2.34
C TYR A 41 -18.08 -2.46 -3.22
N ILE A 42 -18.64 -3.43 -3.93
CA ILE A 42 -19.87 -3.27 -4.74
C ILE A 42 -21.05 -2.88 -3.85
N LEU A 43 -21.25 -3.61 -2.75
CA LEU A 43 -22.39 -3.41 -1.83
C LEU A 43 -22.30 -2.08 -1.07
N THR A 44 -21.10 -1.72 -0.61
CA THR A 44 -20.88 -0.48 0.13
C THR A 44 -20.89 0.72 -0.80
N SER A 45 -20.38 0.62 -2.04
CA SER A 45 -20.42 1.72 -3.01
C SER A 45 -21.85 2.03 -3.47
N SER A 46 -22.61 1.02 -3.91
CA SER A 46 -23.95 1.21 -4.52
C SER A 46 -24.97 1.90 -3.60
N LYS A 47 -24.78 1.80 -2.28
CA LYS A 47 -25.65 2.43 -1.26
C LYS A 47 -24.93 3.44 -0.37
N LEU A 48 -23.68 3.79 -0.70
CA LEU A 48 -22.81 4.66 0.11
C LEU A 48 -22.79 4.20 1.58
N GLN A 49 -22.36 2.97 1.83
CA GLN A 49 -22.26 2.38 3.17
C GLN A 49 -20.82 2.48 3.70
N VAL A 50 -20.60 2.10 4.96
CA VAL A 50 -19.27 2.15 5.57
C VAL A 50 -18.68 0.74 5.56
N GLY A 51 -17.69 0.52 4.69
CA GLY A 51 -16.96 -0.75 4.58
C GLY A 51 -15.83 -0.87 5.59
N HIS A 52 -15.01 -1.91 5.46
CA HIS A 52 -13.93 -2.21 6.38
C HIS A 52 -12.88 -1.08 6.47
N PRO A 53 -12.26 -0.85 7.64
CA PRO A 53 -11.29 0.23 7.79
C PRO A 53 -9.96 -0.06 7.08
N PRO A 54 -9.26 0.95 6.52
CA PRO A 54 -9.52 2.39 6.70
C PRO A 54 -10.50 2.93 5.65
N GLY A 55 -11.22 2.07 4.93
CA GLY A 55 -12.21 2.44 3.94
C GLY A 55 -11.64 3.07 2.67
N ALA A 56 -12.50 3.23 1.67
CA ALA A 56 -12.17 3.86 0.39
C ALA A 56 -13.30 4.82 -0.04
N PRO A 57 -13.58 5.90 0.72
CA PRO A 57 -14.78 6.72 0.53
C PRO A 57 -14.88 7.41 -0.84
N LEU A 58 -13.75 7.84 -1.44
CA LEU A 58 -13.77 8.39 -2.80
C LEU A 58 -14.05 7.31 -3.83
N PHE A 59 -13.47 6.12 -3.68
CA PHE A 59 -13.78 4.96 -4.51
C PHE A 59 -15.27 4.63 -4.42
N GLN A 60 -15.84 4.58 -3.22
CA GLN A 60 -17.26 4.33 -2.98
C GLN A 60 -18.16 5.41 -3.56
N MET A 61 -17.78 6.69 -3.47
CA MET A 61 -18.53 7.80 -4.07
C MET A 61 -18.56 7.72 -5.60
N LEU A 62 -17.44 7.35 -6.22
CA LEU A 62 -17.40 7.11 -7.66
C LEU A 62 -18.17 5.84 -8.02
N GLY A 63 -18.15 4.82 -7.18
CA GLY A 63 -18.96 3.65 -7.37
C GLY A 63 -20.47 3.96 -7.30
N ALA A 64 -20.90 4.78 -6.34
CA ALA A 64 -22.27 5.26 -6.31
C ALA A 64 -22.65 5.98 -7.61
N PHE A 65 -21.75 6.82 -8.16
CA PHE A 65 -21.94 7.47 -9.44
C PHE A 65 -22.07 6.48 -10.61
N PHE A 66 -21.19 5.48 -10.71
CA PHE A 66 -21.26 4.47 -11.77
C PHE A 66 -22.54 3.60 -11.66
N SER A 67 -23.01 3.33 -10.44
CA SER A 67 -24.23 2.55 -10.22
C SER A 67 -25.51 3.23 -10.75
N ILE A 68 -25.51 4.57 -10.90
CA ILE A 68 -26.65 5.33 -11.48
C ILE A 68 -26.93 4.94 -12.93
N PHE A 69 -25.92 4.46 -13.67
CA PHE A 69 -26.08 4.06 -15.07
C PHE A 69 -26.66 2.65 -15.24
N THR A 70 -26.99 1.95 -14.15
CA THR A 70 -27.67 0.64 -14.22
C THR A 70 -29.15 0.82 -14.58
N THR A 71 -29.68 -0.08 -15.41
CA THR A 71 -31.12 -0.11 -15.72
C THR A 71 -31.90 -1.05 -14.80
N ASN A 72 -31.21 -1.98 -14.12
CA ASN A 72 -31.77 -2.83 -13.08
C ASN A 72 -30.70 -3.20 -12.03
N PRO A 73 -31.11 -3.66 -10.83
CA PRO A 73 -30.16 -3.96 -9.75
C PRO A 73 -29.15 -5.08 -10.05
N SER A 74 -29.45 -6.02 -10.96
CA SER A 74 -28.51 -7.10 -11.29
C SER A 74 -27.28 -6.63 -12.08
N GLN A 75 -27.32 -5.42 -12.65
CA GLN A 75 -26.20 -4.80 -13.36
C GLN A 75 -25.22 -4.04 -12.44
N ILE A 76 -25.51 -3.91 -11.15
CA ILE A 76 -24.67 -3.13 -10.23
C ILE A 76 -23.23 -3.68 -10.20
N GLY A 77 -23.06 -5.01 -10.09
CA GLY A 77 -21.73 -5.61 -10.10
C GLY A 77 -20.95 -5.31 -11.38
N LEU A 78 -21.57 -5.51 -12.55
CA LEU A 78 -20.98 -5.17 -13.85
C LEU A 78 -20.58 -3.69 -13.93
N MET A 79 -21.46 -2.76 -13.54
CA MET A 79 -21.15 -1.33 -13.62
C MET A 79 -20.05 -0.90 -12.65
N MET A 80 -19.87 -1.63 -11.55
CA MET A 80 -18.73 -1.44 -10.65
C MET A 80 -17.44 -1.96 -11.24
N ASN A 81 -17.44 -3.15 -11.84
CA ASN A 81 -16.24 -3.64 -12.52
C ASN A 81 -15.88 -2.73 -13.71
N MET A 82 -16.86 -2.15 -14.39
CA MET A 82 -16.66 -1.14 -15.45
C MET A 82 -16.03 0.16 -14.94
N MET A 83 -16.21 0.53 -13.67
CA MET A 83 -15.50 1.67 -13.07
C MET A 83 -13.99 1.41 -13.07
N SER A 84 -13.57 0.19 -12.67
CA SER A 84 -12.18 -0.23 -12.73
C SER A 84 -11.65 -0.25 -14.16
N ALA A 85 -12.43 -0.75 -15.12
CA ALA A 85 -12.05 -0.75 -16.53
C ALA A 85 -11.80 0.68 -17.06
N VAL A 86 -12.66 1.64 -16.70
CA VAL A 86 -12.49 3.06 -17.06
C VAL A 86 -11.29 3.69 -16.37
N ALA A 87 -11.10 3.44 -15.07
CA ALA A 87 -9.95 3.94 -14.32
C ALA A 87 -8.63 3.43 -14.92
N SER A 88 -8.55 2.14 -15.21
CA SER A 88 -7.40 1.50 -15.85
C SER A 88 -7.17 1.99 -17.28
N ALA A 89 -8.22 2.26 -18.06
CA ALA A 89 -8.06 2.88 -19.38
C ALA A 89 -7.43 4.29 -19.28
N PHE A 90 -7.82 5.09 -18.29
CA PHE A 90 -7.18 6.38 -18.01
C PHE A 90 -5.72 6.22 -17.55
N THR A 91 -5.40 5.17 -16.79
CA THR A 91 -4.00 4.84 -16.45
C THR A 91 -3.16 4.68 -17.71
N ILE A 92 -3.63 3.92 -18.71
CA ILE A 92 -2.92 3.72 -19.98
C ILE A 92 -2.73 5.04 -20.74
N LEU A 93 -3.74 5.91 -20.72
CA LEU A 93 -3.66 7.26 -21.32
C LEU A 93 -2.58 8.12 -20.65
N PHE A 94 -2.54 8.16 -19.31
CA PHE A 94 -1.50 8.88 -18.57
C PHE A 94 -0.13 8.26 -18.77
N MET A 95 -0.04 6.93 -18.84
CA MET A 95 1.20 6.23 -19.15
C MET A 95 1.73 6.61 -20.53
N PHE A 96 0.89 6.67 -21.55
CA PHE A 96 1.26 7.15 -22.88
C PHE A 96 1.86 8.57 -22.82
N TRP A 97 1.21 9.50 -22.12
CA TRP A 97 1.74 10.85 -21.99
C TRP A 97 3.02 10.92 -21.16
N THR A 98 3.14 10.11 -20.11
CA THR A 98 4.37 9.98 -19.31
C THR A 98 5.52 9.52 -20.18
N ILE A 99 5.36 8.40 -20.91
CA ILE A 99 6.41 7.88 -21.79
C ILE A 99 6.78 8.92 -22.86
N THR A 100 5.80 9.63 -23.42
CA THR A 100 6.07 10.69 -24.38
C THR A 100 6.89 11.84 -23.77
N LEU A 101 6.62 12.26 -22.54
CA LEU A 101 7.41 13.29 -21.84
C LEU A 101 8.83 12.80 -21.55
N LEU A 102 8.99 11.56 -21.11
CA LEU A 102 10.29 10.94 -20.84
C LEU A 102 11.14 10.82 -22.11
N LEU A 103 10.57 10.31 -23.20
CA LEU A 103 11.27 10.16 -24.47
C LEU A 103 11.68 11.51 -25.08
N ARG A 104 10.86 12.56 -24.92
CA ARG A 104 11.24 13.92 -25.33
C ARG A 104 12.41 14.48 -24.53
N LYS A 105 12.57 14.06 -23.27
CA LYS A 105 13.72 14.45 -22.43
C LYS A 105 15.01 13.77 -22.90
N ILE A 106 14.91 12.51 -23.33
CA ILE A 106 16.05 11.72 -23.83
C ILE A 106 16.46 12.13 -25.25
N ILE A 107 15.49 12.22 -26.17
CA ILE A 107 15.75 12.38 -27.62
C ILE A 107 15.78 13.86 -28.04
N GLY A 108 15.24 14.75 -27.19
CA GLY A 108 15.06 16.17 -27.45
C GLY A 108 13.62 16.55 -27.83
N GLU A 109 13.35 17.85 -27.82
CA GLU A 109 12.04 18.40 -28.16
C GLU A 109 11.69 18.15 -29.65
N PRO A 110 10.41 17.86 -29.99
CA PRO A 110 9.97 17.63 -31.36
C PRO A 110 10.35 18.79 -32.29
N VAL A 111 11.18 18.52 -33.29
CA VAL A 111 11.60 19.52 -34.30
C VAL A 111 10.76 19.34 -35.56
N LYS A 112 10.30 20.45 -36.15
CA LYS A 112 9.49 20.45 -37.39
C LYS A 112 10.12 19.64 -38.54
N ASN A 113 11.45 19.55 -38.60
CA ASN A 113 12.19 18.91 -39.69
C ASN A 113 12.64 17.47 -39.38
N SER A 114 12.29 16.88 -38.24
CA SER A 114 12.68 15.51 -37.87
C SER A 114 11.45 14.62 -37.63
N ILE A 115 10.72 14.33 -38.71
CA ILE A 115 9.50 13.52 -38.69
C ILE A 115 9.78 12.11 -38.12
N GLY A 116 10.93 11.51 -38.46
CA GLY A 116 11.33 10.20 -37.95
C GLY A 116 11.43 10.13 -36.42
N LYS A 117 12.07 11.13 -35.79
CA LYS A 117 12.16 11.21 -34.31
C LYS A 117 10.77 11.35 -33.67
N ASN A 118 9.89 12.12 -34.30
CA ASN A 118 8.53 12.31 -33.79
C ASN A 118 7.73 11.01 -33.85
N TYR A 119 7.85 10.24 -34.94
CA TYR A 119 7.23 8.91 -35.03
C TYR A 119 7.84 7.91 -34.05
N ALA A 120 9.15 7.95 -33.84
CA ALA A 120 9.79 7.09 -32.83
C ALA A 120 9.25 7.37 -31.43
N ILE A 121 9.15 8.64 -31.02
CA ILE A 121 8.60 9.02 -29.70
C ILE A 121 7.16 8.52 -29.55
N LEU A 122 6.29 8.83 -30.53
CA LEU A 122 4.87 8.49 -30.46
C LEU A 122 4.63 6.97 -30.56
N GLY A 123 5.37 6.29 -31.43
CA GLY A 123 5.29 4.84 -31.62
C GLY A 123 5.79 4.09 -30.39
N SER A 124 6.94 4.47 -29.83
CA SER A 124 7.45 3.87 -28.59
C SER A 124 6.53 4.13 -27.40
N ALA A 125 5.95 5.33 -27.30
CA ALA A 125 4.95 5.62 -26.26
C ALA A 125 3.71 4.75 -26.41
N LEU A 126 3.21 4.56 -27.64
CA LEU A 126 2.06 3.72 -27.91
C LEU A 126 2.32 2.25 -27.59
N VAL A 127 3.45 1.71 -28.07
CA VAL A 127 3.86 0.31 -27.79
C VAL A 127 4.05 0.10 -26.29
N GLY A 128 4.75 1.02 -25.60
CA GLY A 128 5.00 0.91 -24.17
C GLY A 128 3.72 0.96 -23.32
N SER A 129 2.80 1.89 -23.63
CA SER A 129 1.54 1.99 -22.89
C SER A 129 0.62 0.80 -23.16
N LEU A 130 0.52 0.36 -24.42
CA LEU A 130 -0.34 -0.78 -24.78
C LEU A 130 0.26 -2.11 -24.30
N ALA A 131 1.57 -2.27 -24.23
CA ALA A 131 2.17 -3.46 -23.63
C ALA A 131 1.71 -3.63 -22.18
N PHE A 132 1.62 -2.54 -21.41
CA PHE A 132 1.11 -2.57 -20.04
C PHE A 132 -0.37 -2.95 -19.97
N THR A 133 -1.19 -2.56 -20.96
CA THR A 133 -2.60 -2.93 -21.05
C THR A 133 -2.81 -4.44 -20.92
N PHE A 134 -1.91 -5.23 -21.50
CA PHE A 134 -2.00 -6.68 -21.57
C PHE A 134 -1.09 -7.40 -20.56
N THR A 135 -0.60 -6.70 -19.54
CA THR A 135 0.10 -7.37 -18.43
C THR A 135 -0.90 -7.99 -17.48
N ASP A 136 -0.74 -9.27 -17.17
CA ASP A 136 -1.74 -10.04 -16.43
C ASP A 136 -2.15 -9.41 -15.10
N SER A 137 -1.21 -8.97 -14.27
CA SER A 137 -1.53 -8.34 -12.97
C SER A 137 -2.30 -7.03 -13.13
N PHE A 138 -1.97 -6.21 -14.13
CA PHE A 138 -2.70 -4.97 -14.37
C PHE A 138 -4.09 -5.25 -14.96
N TRP A 139 -4.17 -6.20 -15.89
CA TRP A 139 -5.43 -6.61 -16.51
C TRP A 139 -6.38 -7.17 -15.45
N PHE A 140 -5.92 -8.08 -14.59
CA PHE A 140 -6.74 -8.67 -13.53
C PHE A 140 -7.43 -7.60 -12.66
N ASN A 141 -6.67 -6.62 -12.19
CA ASN A 141 -7.21 -5.49 -11.44
C ASN A 141 -8.11 -4.55 -12.27
N ALA A 142 -7.96 -4.51 -13.60
CA ALA A 142 -8.75 -3.67 -14.48
C ALA A 142 -10.16 -4.22 -14.76
N VAL A 143 -10.41 -5.50 -14.49
CA VAL A 143 -11.66 -6.18 -14.84
C VAL A 143 -12.55 -6.50 -13.63
N GLU A 144 -12.15 -6.10 -12.43
CA GLU A 144 -12.91 -6.32 -11.19
C GLU A 144 -13.00 -5.08 -10.29
N THR A 145 -13.95 -5.07 -9.36
CA THR A 145 -14.17 -3.96 -8.43
C THR A 145 -13.17 -4.01 -7.28
N GLU A 146 -11.97 -3.50 -7.55
CA GLU A 146 -10.90 -3.36 -6.56
C GLU A 146 -10.30 -1.95 -6.56
N VAL A 147 -9.79 -1.53 -5.40
CA VAL A 147 -9.23 -0.18 -5.22
C VAL A 147 -7.97 0.06 -6.06
N TYR A 148 -7.28 -1.01 -6.48
CA TYR A 148 -6.00 -0.96 -7.19
C TYR A 148 -6.10 -0.31 -8.58
N ALA A 149 -7.22 -0.45 -9.30
CA ALA A 149 -7.41 0.20 -10.60
C ALA A 149 -7.35 1.73 -10.48
N MET A 150 -8.09 2.27 -9.51
CA MET A 150 -8.07 3.69 -9.19
C MET A 150 -6.75 4.15 -8.56
N ALA A 151 -6.14 3.33 -7.70
CA ALA A 151 -4.83 3.62 -7.13
C ALA A 151 -3.76 3.79 -8.21
N THR A 152 -3.76 2.90 -9.21
CA THR A 152 -2.82 2.96 -10.34
C THR A 152 -3.06 4.20 -11.21
N LEU A 153 -4.33 4.61 -11.41
CA LEU A 153 -4.66 5.87 -12.08
C LEU A 153 -4.10 7.09 -11.33
N ILE A 154 -4.24 7.10 -10.00
CA ILE A 154 -3.67 8.15 -9.15
C ILE A 154 -2.15 8.19 -9.32
N MET A 155 -1.46 7.05 -9.26
CA MET A 155 0.00 7.00 -9.46
C MET A 155 0.42 7.50 -10.85
N ALA A 156 -0.22 7.01 -11.91
CA ALA A 156 0.11 7.39 -13.29
C ALA A 156 -0.14 8.89 -13.53
N SER A 157 -1.25 9.44 -13.02
CA SER A 157 -1.56 10.86 -13.13
C SER A 157 -0.63 11.73 -12.28
N MET A 158 -0.29 11.33 -11.06
CA MET A 158 0.67 12.04 -10.19
C MET A 158 2.06 12.07 -10.81
N PHE A 159 2.56 10.95 -11.33
CA PHE A 159 3.88 10.89 -11.94
C PHE A 159 3.93 11.75 -13.23
N TRP A 160 2.88 11.66 -14.06
CA TRP A 160 2.71 12.56 -15.21
C TRP A 160 2.72 14.04 -14.79
N LEU A 161 1.97 14.40 -13.73
CA LEU A 161 1.95 15.75 -13.18
C LEU A 161 3.32 16.18 -12.63
N GLY A 162 4.10 15.26 -12.05
CA GLY A 162 5.48 15.50 -11.63
C GLY A 162 6.37 15.93 -12.79
N LEU A 163 6.28 15.25 -13.94
CA LEU A 163 7.00 15.64 -15.16
C LEU A 163 6.49 16.96 -15.76
N ARG A 164 5.18 17.22 -15.66
CA ARG A 164 4.59 18.52 -16.04
C ARG A 164 5.09 19.65 -15.15
N TRP A 165 5.18 19.40 -13.86
CA TRP A 165 5.73 20.34 -12.88
C TRP A 165 7.20 20.61 -13.17
N GLU A 166 8.01 19.58 -13.42
CA GLU A 166 9.42 19.73 -13.79
C GLU A 166 9.64 20.72 -14.95
N LYS A 167 8.80 20.60 -15.99
CA LYS A 167 8.86 21.45 -17.18
C LYS A 167 8.57 22.91 -16.86
N ASP A 168 7.52 23.14 -16.06
CA ASP A 168 6.98 24.47 -15.79
C ASP A 168 7.51 25.08 -14.47
N MET A 169 8.33 24.36 -13.69
CA MET A 169 8.67 24.67 -12.28
C MET A 169 9.15 26.12 -12.06
N ASN A 170 10.03 26.60 -12.96
CA ASN A 170 10.66 27.91 -12.87
C ASN A 170 9.92 28.98 -13.70
N THR A 171 8.71 28.69 -14.16
CA THR A 171 7.86 29.63 -14.90
C THR A 171 6.83 30.29 -13.96
N PRO A 172 6.29 31.47 -14.30
CA PRO A 172 5.18 32.04 -13.55
C PRO A 172 4.02 31.03 -13.44
N ARG A 173 3.58 30.79 -12.20
CA ARG A 173 2.54 29.80 -11.86
C ARG A 173 2.94 28.33 -12.11
N GLY A 174 4.22 28.01 -12.22
CA GLY A 174 4.71 26.63 -12.33
C GLY A 174 4.21 25.70 -11.23
N ASN A 175 4.15 26.20 -9.99
CA ASN A 175 3.68 25.45 -8.81
C ASN A 175 2.18 25.12 -8.81
N LYS A 176 1.39 25.54 -9.82
CA LYS A 176 0.01 25.06 -9.98
C LYS A 176 -0.06 23.53 -10.07
N TRP A 177 0.95 22.90 -10.67
CA TRP A 177 1.05 21.45 -10.78
C TRP A 177 1.31 20.82 -9.42
N LEU A 178 2.16 21.42 -8.59
CA LEU A 178 2.41 20.96 -7.22
C LEU A 178 1.14 21.06 -6.35
N ILE A 179 0.35 22.11 -6.51
CA ILE A 179 -0.95 22.26 -5.82
C ILE A 179 -1.93 21.17 -6.27
N LEU A 180 -2.00 20.86 -7.57
CA LEU A 180 -2.83 19.77 -8.09
C LEU A 180 -2.33 18.39 -7.63
N ILE A 181 -1.02 18.15 -7.58
CA ILE A 181 -0.44 16.95 -6.98
C ILE A 181 -0.87 16.81 -5.52
N SER A 182 -0.82 17.91 -4.77
CA SER A 182 -1.24 17.95 -3.36
C SER A 182 -2.72 17.61 -3.18
N PHE A 183 -3.58 18.09 -4.09
CA PHE A 183 -4.99 17.70 -4.12
C PHE A 183 -5.18 16.20 -4.36
N ILE A 184 -4.47 15.64 -5.34
CA ILE A 184 -4.56 14.22 -5.67
C ILE A 184 -3.98 13.33 -4.56
N ILE A 185 -2.93 13.79 -3.86
CA ILE A 185 -2.45 13.17 -2.61
C ILE A 185 -3.57 13.12 -1.57
N GLY A 186 -4.34 14.20 -1.41
CA GLY A 186 -5.51 14.19 -0.53
C GLY A 186 -6.57 13.18 -0.97
N LEU A 187 -6.87 13.12 -2.27
CA LEU A 187 -7.84 12.17 -2.85
C LEU A 187 -7.38 10.71 -2.69
N SER A 188 -6.08 10.43 -2.71
CA SER A 188 -5.57 9.05 -2.62
C SER A 188 -5.90 8.39 -1.30
N PHE A 189 -6.02 9.15 -0.21
CA PHE A 189 -6.50 8.62 1.06
C PHE A 189 -7.94 8.11 0.99
N GLY A 190 -8.76 8.66 0.09
CA GLY A 190 -10.13 8.17 -0.16
C GLY A 190 -10.20 6.96 -1.10
N VAL A 191 -9.07 6.46 -1.59
CA VAL A 191 -8.99 5.32 -2.53
C VAL A 191 -8.06 4.25 -1.97
N HIS A 192 -6.75 4.53 -1.95
CA HIS A 192 -5.72 3.62 -1.49
C HIS A 192 -4.40 4.36 -1.27
N PHE A 193 -3.65 4.00 -0.22
CA PHE A 193 -2.40 4.69 0.14
C PHE A 193 -1.24 4.48 -0.83
N MET A 194 -1.32 3.48 -1.71
CA MET A 194 -0.32 3.22 -2.76
C MET A 194 -0.06 4.45 -3.64
N GLY A 195 -1.05 5.32 -3.85
CA GLY A 195 -0.87 6.58 -4.59
C GLY A 195 0.26 7.47 -4.03
N LEU A 196 0.48 7.42 -2.70
CA LEU A 196 1.50 8.20 -1.99
C LEU A 196 2.93 7.75 -2.34
N LEU A 197 3.11 6.52 -2.81
CA LEU A 197 4.42 5.96 -3.20
C LEU A 197 5.02 6.68 -4.42
N THR A 198 4.23 7.50 -5.12
CA THR A 198 4.74 8.37 -6.19
C THR A 198 5.53 9.59 -5.65
N ILE A 199 5.33 9.97 -4.38
CA ILE A 199 5.96 11.16 -3.77
C ILE A 199 7.50 11.08 -3.83
N PRO A 200 8.14 9.94 -3.49
CA PRO A 200 9.57 9.75 -3.67
C PRO A 200 10.14 10.16 -5.02
N ALA A 201 9.53 9.65 -6.10
CA ALA A 201 9.96 9.95 -7.45
C ALA A 201 9.76 11.44 -7.81
N ILE A 202 8.65 12.06 -7.41
CA ILE A 202 8.38 13.50 -7.62
C ILE A 202 9.39 14.36 -6.83
N GLY A 203 9.76 13.94 -5.63
CA GLY A 203 10.79 14.59 -4.82
C GLY A 203 12.15 14.58 -5.51
N LEU A 204 12.53 13.45 -6.12
CA LEU A 204 13.76 13.36 -6.92
C LEU A 204 13.70 14.19 -8.21
N ILE A 205 12.53 14.29 -8.86
CA ILE A 205 12.32 15.21 -9.99
C ILE A 205 12.62 16.65 -9.55
N TYR A 206 12.10 17.09 -8.40
CA TYR A 206 12.41 18.41 -7.83
C TYR A 206 13.90 18.58 -7.52
N PHE A 207 14.51 17.60 -6.87
CA PHE A 207 15.93 17.64 -6.51
C PHE A 207 16.80 17.79 -7.76
N PHE A 208 16.64 16.92 -8.75
CA PHE A 208 17.46 16.94 -9.96
C PHE A 208 17.22 18.17 -10.85
N LYS A 209 16.05 18.81 -10.74
CA LYS A 209 15.73 20.06 -11.44
C LYS A 209 16.41 21.28 -10.81
N ASN A 210 16.55 21.31 -9.49
CA ASN A 210 17.04 22.49 -8.77
C ASN A 210 18.52 22.41 -8.37
N TYR A 211 19.08 21.20 -8.28
CA TYR A 211 20.49 21.00 -7.94
C TYR A 211 21.31 20.75 -9.20
N LYS A 212 22.20 21.71 -9.53
CA LYS A 212 23.10 21.62 -10.69
C LYS A 212 24.07 20.45 -10.54
N GLU A 213 24.73 20.37 -9.38
CA GLU A 213 25.69 19.32 -9.04
C GLU A 213 25.09 18.32 -8.04
N VAL A 214 25.19 17.05 -8.39
CA VAL A 214 24.73 15.93 -7.56
C VAL A 214 25.94 15.30 -6.90
N THR A 215 26.00 15.37 -5.57
CA THR A 215 27.01 14.72 -4.73
C THR A 215 26.36 13.57 -3.96
N ILE A 216 27.15 12.60 -3.47
CA ILE A 216 26.60 11.51 -2.65
C ILE A 216 25.87 12.08 -1.41
N LYS A 217 26.45 13.10 -0.77
CA LYS A 217 25.88 13.74 0.41
C LYS A 217 24.52 14.38 0.13
N ASN A 218 24.41 15.24 -0.90
CA ASN A 218 23.13 15.91 -1.18
C ASN A 218 22.08 14.95 -1.73
N PHE A 219 22.49 13.89 -2.44
CA PHE A 219 21.58 12.83 -2.91
C PHE A 219 20.99 12.02 -1.74
N ILE A 220 21.82 11.62 -0.77
CA ILE A 220 21.33 10.93 0.45
C ILE A 220 20.37 11.84 1.22
N ILE A 221 20.75 13.11 1.44
CA ILE A 221 19.89 14.08 2.12
C ILE A 221 18.57 14.25 1.36
N ALA A 222 18.59 14.34 0.03
CA ALA A 222 17.37 14.47 -0.77
C ALA A 222 16.43 13.27 -0.57
N ASN A 223 16.95 12.03 -0.62
CA ASN A 223 16.14 10.84 -0.37
C ASN A 223 15.57 10.83 1.06
N VAL A 224 16.37 11.15 2.08
CA VAL A 224 15.91 11.24 3.47
C VAL A 224 14.81 12.29 3.63
N VAL A 225 14.98 13.49 3.06
CA VAL A 225 13.97 14.57 3.12
C VAL A 225 12.68 14.14 2.43
N VAL A 226 12.78 13.49 1.28
CA VAL A 226 11.62 13.07 0.50
C VAL A 226 10.85 11.94 1.19
N VAL A 227 11.54 10.96 1.77
CA VAL A 227 10.92 9.94 2.65
C VAL A 227 10.30 10.60 3.88
N ALA A 228 10.97 11.60 4.47
CA ALA A 228 10.41 12.34 5.60
C ALA A 228 9.13 13.11 5.21
N VAL A 229 9.04 13.67 3.99
CA VAL A 229 7.81 14.29 3.47
C VAL A 229 6.70 13.25 3.32
N LEU A 230 7.00 12.09 2.74
CA LEU A 230 6.03 10.98 2.64
C LEU A 230 5.51 10.58 4.04
N LEU A 231 6.42 10.34 4.99
CA LEU A 231 6.06 9.97 6.37
C LEU A 231 5.34 11.10 7.10
N ALA A 232 5.68 12.36 6.85
CA ALA A 232 4.99 13.51 7.44
C ALA A 232 3.55 13.60 6.94
N ILE A 233 3.30 13.38 5.65
CA ILE A 233 1.94 13.39 5.09
C ILE A 233 1.15 12.17 5.59
N PHE A 234 1.74 10.98 5.49
CA PHE A 234 1.08 9.71 5.82
C PHE A 234 0.85 9.52 7.32
N LYS A 235 1.90 9.64 8.14
CA LYS A 235 1.87 9.30 9.57
C LYS A 235 1.55 10.48 10.48
N LEU A 236 1.78 11.72 10.04
CA LEU A 236 1.64 12.90 10.90
C LEU A 236 0.46 13.80 10.51
N LEU A 237 0.32 14.18 9.24
CA LEU A 237 -0.58 15.27 8.85
C LEU A 237 -2.05 14.93 9.14
N LEU A 238 -2.57 13.88 8.52
CA LEU A 238 -3.99 13.52 8.63
C LEU A 238 -4.34 12.85 9.96
N PRO A 239 -3.54 11.93 10.52
CA PRO A 239 -3.81 11.35 11.84
C PRO A 239 -3.88 12.43 12.94
N ASN A 240 -2.96 13.40 12.93
CA ASN A 240 -2.99 14.46 13.93
C ASN A 240 -4.13 15.46 13.71
N ALA A 241 -4.55 15.68 12.46
CA ALA A 241 -5.75 16.45 12.19
C ALA A 241 -6.98 15.75 12.77
N LEU A 242 -7.19 14.47 12.48
CA LEU A 242 -8.30 13.69 13.08
C LEU A 242 -8.22 13.65 14.61
N LYS A 243 -7.02 13.52 15.18
CA LYS A 243 -6.79 13.64 16.63
C LYS A 243 -7.18 15.00 17.18
N PHE A 244 -6.84 16.08 16.50
CA PHE A 244 -7.26 17.44 16.88
C PHE A 244 -8.78 17.57 16.90
N PHE A 245 -9.47 17.08 15.88
CA PHE A 245 -10.95 17.06 15.86
C PHE A 245 -11.52 16.24 17.01
N GLY A 246 -11.00 15.03 17.26
CA GLY A 246 -11.46 14.18 18.36
C GLY A 246 -11.20 14.77 19.75
N MET A 247 -10.07 15.44 19.96
CA MET A 247 -9.77 16.12 21.23
C MET A 247 -10.63 17.36 21.43
N ALA A 248 -10.81 18.17 20.39
CA ALA A 248 -11.69 19.34 20.44
C ALA A 248 -13.13 18.92 20.75
N GLU A 249 -13.62 17.86 20.10
CA GLU A 249 -14.95 17.30 20.35
C GLU A 249 -15.18 17.00 21.83
N VAL A 250 -14.31 16.19 22.44
CA VAL A 250 -14.44 15.83 23.87
C VAL A 250 -14.29 17.06 24.78
N PHE A 251 -13.36 17.97 24.49
CA PHE A 251 -13.14 19.16 25.32
C PHE A 251 -14.35 20.10 25.33
N PHE A 252 -14.87 20.46 24.16
CA PHE A 252 -15.99 21.40 24.06
C PHE A 252 -17.30 20.82 24.58
N VAL A 253 -17.51 19.51 24.43
CA VAL A 253 -18.70 18.84 24.98
C VAL A 253 -18.56 18.65 26.49
N ASN A 254 -17.54 17.94 26.96
CA ASN A 254 -17.44 17.54 28.37
C ASN A 254 -17.01 18.68 29.30
N SER A 255 -16.10 19.56 28.87
CA SER A 255 -15.55 20.62 29.75
C SER A 255 -16.32 21.94 29.66
N ILE A 256 -16.91 22.25 28.50
CA ILE A 256 -17.66 23.51 28.29
C ILE A 256 -19.18 23.27 28.34
N GLY A 257 -19.66 22.05 28.10
CA GLY A 257 -21.08 21.72 28.12
C GLY A 257 -21.82 22.05 26.82
N LEU A 258 -21.11 22.10 25.68
CA LEU A 258 -21.75 22.31 24.38
C LEU A 258 -22.40 21.00 23.85
N PRO A 259 -23.41 21.09 22.97
CA PRO A 259 -23.99 19.91 22.34
C PRO A 259 -22.98 19.10 21.51
N PHE A 260 -23.26 17.81 21.31
CA PHE A 260 -22.47 16.93 20.44
C PHE A 260 -22.20 17.54 19.06
N ASN A 261 -21.03 17.22 18.52
CA ASN A 261 -20.44 17.70 17.26
C ASN A 261 -19.99 19.18 17.28
N SER A 262 -20.25 19.94 18.36
CA SER A 262 -19.84 21.35 18.45
C SER A 262 -18.31 21.52 18.41
N GLY A 263 -17.57 20.65 19.10
CA GLY A 263 -16.11 20.73 19.11
C GLY A 263 -15.49 20.43 17.74
N SER A 264 -16.07 19.49 16.99
CA SER A 264 -15.70 19.19 15.61
C SER A 264 -15.95 20.38 14.66
N ILE A 265 -17.10 21.06 14.80
CA ILE A 265 -17.41 22.27 14.02
C ILE A 265 -16.42 23.39 14.34
N ILE A 266 -16.14 23.63 15.63
CA ILE A 266 -15.18 24.65 16.08
C ILE A 266 -13.77 24.33 15.55
N ALA A 267 -13.33 23.06 15.64
CA ALA A 267 -12.06 22.62 15.07
C ALA A 267 -11.97 22.89 13.56
N GLY A 268 -13.05 22.64 12.81
CA GLY A 268 -13.15 22.97 11.39
C GLY A 268 -13.03 24.47 11.11
N LEU A 269 -13.71 25.31 11.89
CA LEU A 269 -13.60 26.77 11.78
C LEU A 269 -12.19 27.28 12.11
N ILE A 270 -11.54 26.73 13.12
CA ILE A 270 -10.15 27.04 13.47
C ILE A 270 -9.22 26.68 12.30
N LEU A 271 -9.40 25.51 11.69
CA LEU A 271 -8.61 25.07 10.55
C LEU A 271 -8.80 26.00 9.33
N ILE A 272 -10.05 26.35 9.01
CA ILE A 272 -10.37 27.31 7.94
C ILE A 272 -9.75 28.68 8.23
N GLY A 273 -9.87 29.16 9.47
CA GLY A 273 -9.25 30.41 9.92
C GLY A 273 -7.73 30.37 9.77
N ALA A 274 -7.08 29.28 10.18
CA ALA A 274 -5.64 29.09 10.05
C ALA A 274 -5.18 29.18 8.58
N PHE A 275 -5.90 28.55 7.64
CA PHE A 275 -5.61 28.69 6.21
C PHE A 275 -5.83 30.12 5.72
N TYR A 276 -6.97 30.73 6.05
CA TYR A 276 -7.29 32.09 5.62
C TYR A 276 -6.23 33.10 6.08
N PHE A 277 -5.93 33.14 7.38
CA PHE A 277 -4.96 34.06 7.96
C PHE A 277 -3.52 33.72 7.52
N GLY A 278 -3.16 32.45 7.39
CA GLY A 278 -1.86 32.03 6.88
C GLY A 278 -1.63 32.45 5.43
N LEU A 279 -2.63 32.29 4.56
CA LEU A 279 -2.55 32.73 3.17
C LEU A 279 -2.54 34.26 3.06
N LYS A 280 -3.34 34.96 3.87
CA LYS A 280 -3.33 36.43 3.93
C LYS A 280 -1.96 36.96 4.35
N TYR A 281 -1.43 36.47 5.48
CA TYR A 281 -0.14 36.88 6.01
C TYR A 281 1.02 36.64 5.02
N THR A 282 1.07 35.44 4.42
CA THR A 282 2.13 35.11 3.45
C THR A 282 2.06 35.95 2.18
N ARG A 283 0.85 36.36 1.73
CA ARG A 283 0.68 37.30 0.62
C ARG A 283 1.15 38.71 0.98
N GLU A 284 0.73 39.23 2.13
CA GLU A 284 1.11 40.56 2.62
C GLU A 284 2.63 40.70 2.80
N LYS A 285 3.29 39.65 3.30
CA LYS A 285 4.75 39.60 3.50
C LYS A 285 5.53 39.13 2.27
N LYS A 286 4.87 38.85 1.14
CA LYS A 286 5.48 38.35 -0.12
C LYS A 286 6.29 37.05 0.05
N LEU A 287 5.87 36.18 0.98
CA LEU A 287 6.51 34.89 1.27
C LEU A 287 5.98 33.80 0.33
N ALA A 288 6.45 33.78 -0.92
CA ALA A 288 5.91 32.91 -1.97
C ALA A 288 6.02 31.40 -1.68
N LEU A 289 7.16 30.96 -1.11
CA LEU A 289 7.36 29.55 -0.74
C LEU A 289 6.40 29.13 0.37
N ALA A 290 6.32 29.91 1.46
CA ALA A 290 5.41 29.63 2.56
C ALA A 290 3.94 29.63 2.09
N ASN A 291 3.56 30.57 1.22
CA ASN A 291 2.23 30.57 0.61
C ASN A 291 1.95 29.28 -0.17
N THR A 292 2.93 28.82 -0.96
CA THR A 292 2.80 27.58 -1.74
C THR A 292 2.66 26.36 -0.81
N ILE A 293 3.44 26.29 0.27
CA ILE A 293 3.34 25.19 1.26
C ILE A 293 1.96 25.17 1.91
N ILE A 294 1.44 26.33 2.34
CA ILE A 294 0.10 26.43 2.93
C ILE A 294 -0.96 26.00 1.92
N LEU A 295 -0.84 26.40 0.65
CA LEU A 295 -1.75 25.95 -0.42
C LEU A 295 -1.66 24.43 -0.63
N CYS A 296 -0.48 23.84 -0.63
CA CYS A 296 -0.32 22.40 -0.79
C CYS A 296 -1.02 21.65 0.35
N ILE A 297 -0.78 22.05 1.61
CA ILE A 297 -1.44 21.47 2.78
C ILE A 297 -2.96 21.63 2.67
N MET A 298 -3.45 22.85 2.34
CA MET A 298 -4.88 23.11 2.18
C MET A 298 -5.51 22.20 1.12
N PHE A 299 -4.86 22.01 -0.04
CA PHE A 299 -5.38 21.14 -1.10
C PHE A 299 -5.32 19.65 -0.74
N ILE A 300 -4.35 19.21 0.10
CA ILE A 300 -4.40 17.86 0.70
C ILE A 300 -5.68 17.71 1.52
N PHE A 301 -6.01 18.67 2.39
CA PHE A 301 -7.26 18.63 3.16
C PHE A 301 -8.52 18.66 2.28
N ILE A 302 -8.52 19.44 1.20
CA ILE A 302 -9.64 19.46 0.24
C ILE A 302 -9.78 18.11 -0.46
N GLY A 303 -8.69 17.43 -0.83
CA GLY A 303 -8.78 16.08 -1.38
C GLY A 303 -9.24 15.05 -0.33
N PHE A 304 -8.71 15.18 0.89
CA PHE A 304 -9.06 14.32 2.02
C PHE A 304 -10.52 14.47 2.46
N SER A 305 -11.21 15.57 2.13
CA SER A 305 -12.59 15.80 2.55
C SER A 305 -13.59 14.74 2.07
N SER A 306 -13.22 13.90 1.08
CA SER A 306 -13.98 12.70 0.72
C SER A 306 -14.24 11.78 1.93
N TRP A 307 -13.33 11.75 2.91
CA TRP A 307 -13.48 11.01 4.16
C TRP A 307 -14.64 11.46 5.03
N MET A 308 -15.19 12.67 4.83
CA MET A 308 -16.39 13.11 5.54
C MET A 308 -17.61 12.24 5.20
N MET A 309 -17.59 11.51 4.08
CA MET A 309 -18.64 10.55 3.76
C MET A 309 -18.83 9.51 4.87
N LEU A 310 -17.74 8.99 5.46
CA LEU A 310 -17.79 7.93 6.47
C LEU A 310 -18.61 8.33 7.71
N PRO A 311 -18.29 9.42 8.45
CA PRO A 311 -19.09 9.82 9.60
C PRO A 311 -20.51 10.25 9.22
N ILE A 312 -20.72 10.86 8.05
CA ILE A 312 -22.07 11.23 7.60
C ILE A 312 -22.93 9.97 7.42
N ARG A 313 -22.40 8.92 6.81
CA ARG A 313 -23.13 7.68 6.54
C ARG A 313 -23.27 6.81 7.79
N ALA A 314 -22.26 6.79 8.66
CA ALA A 314 -22.35 6.15 9.97
C ALA A 314 -23.49 6.76 10.82
N ASN A 315 -23.61 8.09 10.89
CA ASN A 315 -24.72 8.76 11.59
C ASN A 315 -26.09 8.54 10.94
N ALA A 316 -26.13 8.15 9.65
CA ALA A 316 -27.37 7.78 8.97
C ALA A 316 -27.81 6.33 9.26
N ASN A 317 -27.08 5.58 10.09
CA ASN A 317 -27.36 4.19 10.45
C ASN A 317 -27.58 3.29 9.22
N VAL A 318 -26.64 3.35 8.27
CA VAL A 318 -26.60 2.48 7.10
C VAL A 318 -26.49 1.00 7.49
N VAL A 319 -26.91 0.10 6.59
CA VAL A 319 -27.00 -1.35 6.89
C VAL A 319 -25.62 -1.97 7.15
N ILE A 320 -24.65 -1.72 6.26
CA ILE A 320 -23.25 -2.05 6.44
C ILE A 320 -22.57 -0.83 7.06
N ASN A 321 -22.29 -0.91 8.36
CA ASN A 321 -21.69 0.17 9.13
C ASN A 321 -20.51 -0.34 9.95
N GLU A 322 -19.46 -0.80 9.29
CA GLU A 322 -18.32 -1.42 9.96
C GLU A 322 -17.59 -0.41 10.86
N ASN A 323 -17.31 -0.84 12.10
CA ASN A 323 -16.70 -0.04 13.17
C ASN A 323 -17.42 1.28 13.55
N ASN A 324 -18.54 1.61 12.91
CA ASN A 324 -19.40 2.77 13.16
C ASN A 324 -18.63 4.08 13.46
N PRO A 325 -17.94 4.71 12.47
CA PRO A 325 -17.16 5.92 12.67
C PRO A 325 -18.04 7.20 12.80
N SER A 326 -19.01 7.20 13.71
CA SER A 326 -20.07 8.23 13.84
C SER A 326 -19.60 9.53 14.51
N SER A 327 -18.43 9.51 15.15
CA SER A 327 -17.83 10.66 15.82
C SER A 327 -16.39 10.89 15.37
N ALA A 328 -15.85 12.08 15.66
CA ALA A 328 -14.44 12.39 15.35
C ALA A 328 -13.44 11.42 16.03
N ARG A 329 -13.82 10.82 17.18
CA ARG A 329 -12.99 9.82 17.88
C ARG A 329 -13.06 8.46 17.21
N GLU A 330 -14.26 7.98 16.90
CA GLU A 330 -14.44 6.70 16.21
C GLU A 330 -13.85 6.76 14.79
N LEU A 331 -13.96 7.90 14.10
CA LEU A 331 -13.32 8.09 12.79
C LEU A 331 -11.79 8.03 12.86
N LEU A 332 -11.18 8.54 13.93
CA LEU A 332 -9.75 8.39 14.16
C LEU A 332 -9.37 6.93 14.42
N ALA A 333 -10.15 6.21 15.23
CA ALA A 333 -9.93 4.79 15.50
C ALA A 333 -10.05 3.95 14.22
N TYR A 334 -11.07 4.24 13.39
CA TYR A 334 -11.29 3.67 12.07
C TYR A 334 -10.09 3.94 11.14
N TYR A 335 -9.62 5.19 11.08
CA TYR A 335 -8.43 5.55 10.28
C TYR A 335 -7.17 4.80 10.75
N ASN A 336 -6.98 4.68 12.06
CA ASN A 336 -5.79 4.09 12.67
C ASN A 336 -5.82 2.56 12.73
N LEU A 337 -6.90 1.91 12.26
CA LEU A 337 -7.02 0.46 12.27
C LEU A 337 -6.95 -0.15 13.67
N GLU A 338 -7.49 0.53 14.68
CA GLU A 338 -7.34 0.13 16.09
C GLU A 338 -8.00 -1.20 16.45
N GLN A 339 -8.83 -1.74 15.55
CA GLN A 339 -9.41 -3.09 15.67
C GLN A 339 -8.45 -4.23 15.31
N TYR A 340 -7.38 -3.95 14.56
CA TYR A 340 -6.41 -4.97 14.15
C TYR A 340 -5.22 -5.04 15.12
N PRO A 341 -4.53 -6.20 15.21
CA PRO A 341 -3.31 -6.33 15.99
C PRO A 341 -2.23 -5.33 15.57
N GLU A 342 -1.43 -4.88 16.54
CA GLU A 342 -0.34 -3.95 16.26
C GLU A 342 0.73 -4.60 15.38
N THR A 343 1.27 -3.82 14.44
CA THR A 343 2.36 -4.26 13.58
C THR A 343 3.70 -3.71 14.07
N HIS A 344 4.73 -4.57 14.11
CA HIS A 344 6.03 -4.23 14.66
C HIS A 344 7.08 -4.05 13.54
N LEU A 345 7.28 -2.80 13.09
CA LEU A 345 8.15 -2.54 11.94
C LEU A 345 9.64 -2.50 12.28
N PHE A 346 10.04 -1.79 13.35
CA PHE A 346 11.45 -1.58 13.70
C PHE A 346 11.87 -2.25 15.00
N TYR A 347 10.95 -2.37 15.95
CA TYR A 347 11.18 -2.98 17.25
C TYR A 347 9.86 -3.53 17.79
N GLY A 348 9.91 -4.66 18.48
CA GLY A 348 8.74 -5.33 19.05
C GLY A 348 9.00 -6.81 19.37
N PRO A 349 7.97 -7.54 19.83
CA PRO A 349 8.08 -8.93 20.22
C PRO A 349 8.40 -9.87 19.05
N GLN A 350 9.04 -10.99 19.38
CA GLN A 350 9.12 -12.18 18.53
C GLN A 350 7.98 -13.13 18.90
N PHE A 351 7.63 -14.05 17.99
CA PHE A 351 6.55 -15.03 18.20
C PHE A 351 6.74 -15.88 19.46
N THR A 352 7.97 -16.01 19.96
CA THR A 352 8.34 -16.73 21.18
C THR A 352 7.82 -16.07 22.46
N ASP A 353 7.41 -14.81 22.39
CA ASP A 353 6.75 -14.10 23.50
C ASP A 353 5.55 -14.88 24.05
N GLN A 354 4.83 -15.59 23.18
CA GLN A 354 3.68 -16.43 23.57
C GLN A 354 4.04 -17.60 24.50
N TYR A 355 5.31 -18.02 24.56
CA TYR A 355 5.78 -19.07 25.48
C TYR A 355 6.34 -18.49 26.77
N SER A 356 6.43 -17.17 26.85
CA SER A 356 6.96 -16.46 28.00
C SER A 356 5.84 -16.10 28.99
N GLY A 357 6.23 -15.80 30.22
CA GLY A 357 5.31 -15.21 31.20
C GLY A 357 5.18 -13.69 31.02
N LEU A 358 4.51 -13.05 31.97
CA LEU A 358 4.47 -11.60 32.06
C LEU A 358 5.88 -11.00 32.12
N ASP A 359 6.04 -9.80 31.55
CA ASP A 359 7.25 -9.00 31.76
C ASP A 359 7.43 -8.72 33.26
N GLU A 360 8.65 -8.90 33.78
CA GLU A 360 8.93 -8.78 35.21
C GLU A 360 8.72 -7.36 35.73
N ASN A 361 9.03 -6.35 34.91
CA ASN A 361 9.02 -4.95 35.32
C ASN A 361 7.74 -4.23 34.92
N ASN A 362 7.24 -4.51 33.71
CA ASN A 362 6.09 -3.82 33.11
C ASN A 362 5.09 -4.84 32.53
N PRO A 363 4.40 -5.63 33.38
CA PRO A 363 3.56 -6.75 32.94
C PRO A 363 2.31 -6.33 32.16
N TYR A 364 1.84 -5.10 32.35
CA TYR A 364 0.65 -4.57 31.70
C TYR A 364 0.90 -3.15 31.19
N ILE A 365 0.23 -2.81 30.09
CA ILE A 365 0.20 -1.48 29.51
C ILE A 365 -1.24 -0.98 29.41
N ASP A 366 -1.39 0.34 29.46
CA ASP A 366 -2.68 0.97 29.26
C ASP A 366 -3.09 0.89 27.79
N ASP A 367 -4.37 0.63 27.54
CA ASP A 367 -4.98 0.83 26.23
C ASP A 367 -5.38 2.30 26.03
N LYS A 368 -5.81 2.65 24.83
CA LYS A 368 -6.38 3.98 24.55
C LYS A 368 -7.79 4.07 25.14
N PRO A 369 -8.16 5.20 25.80
CA PRO A 369 -9.54 5.42 26.21
C PRO A 369 -10.46 5.55 24.99
N LYS A 370 -11.51 4.74 24.96
CA LYS A 370 -12.55 4.71 23.94
C LYS A 370 -13.73 5.53 24.44
N TYR A 371 -14.09 6.55 23.68
CA TYR A 371 -15.16 7.48 24.02
C TYR A 371 -16.41 7.18 23.20
N GLU A 372 -17.55 7.05 23.87
CA GLU A 372 -18.86 6.95 23.23
C GLU A 372 -19.79 8.07 23.74
N LYS A 373 -20.80 8.41 22.94
CA LYS A 373 -21.80 9.45 23.29
C LYS A 373 -22.79 8.88 24.31
N ASP A 374 -22.87 9.49 25.48
CA ASP A 374 -23.93 9.25 26.46
C ASP A 374 -25.02 10.31 26.25
N TYR A 375 -26.14 9.91 25.63
CA TYR A 375 -27.23 10.82 25.29
C TYR A 375 -28.01 11.33 26.51
N ASP A 376 -28.01 10.58 27.62
CA ASP A 376 -28.70 10.98 28.85
C ASP A 376 -27.91 12.05 29.60
N LYS A 377 -26.58 11.93 29.61
CA LYS A 377 -25.68 12.92 30.21
C LYS A 377 -25.30 14.07 29.28
N GLY A 378 -25.45 13.87 27.97
CA GLY A 378 -25.03 14.84 26.95
C GLY A 378 -23.51 14.99 26.85
N GLU A 379 -22.74 13.97 27.24
CA GLU A 379 -21.27 13.99 27.27
C GLU A 379 -20.65 12.74 26.63
N TYR A 380 -19.35 12.78 26.35
CA TYR A 380 -18.60 11.59 25.94
C TYR A 380 -18.08 10.84 27.18
N VAL A 381 -18.42 9.56 27.31
CA VAL A 381 -17.97 8.71 28.43
C VAL A 381 -16.95 7.70 27.94
N VAL A 382 -15.99 7.36 28.81
CA VAL A 382 -15.04 6.27 28.53
C VAL A 382 -15.75 4.95 28.78
N VAL A 383 -15.80 4.08 27.77
CA VAL A 383 -16.54 2.81 27.82
C VAL A 383 -15.66 1.58 28.00
N ASN A 384 -14.34 1.72 27.94
CA ASN A 384 -13.40 0.64 28.18
C ASN A 384 -12.59 0.85 29.46
N GLU A 385 -12.32 -0.25 30.16
CA GLU A 385 -11.24 -0.31 31.14
C GLU A 385 -9.93 -0.25 30.36
N TYR A 386 -9.28 0.92 30.37
CA TYR A 386 -8.07 1.17 29.59
C TYR A 386 -6.81 1.06 30.44
N GLU A 387 -6.89 1.28 31.75
CA GLU A 387 -5.73 1.17 32.66
C GLU A 387 -5.33 -0.29 32.83
N ARG A 388 -4.06 -0.61 32.58
CA ARG A 388 -3.50 -1.98 32.62
C ARG A 388 -4.31 -3.00 31.81
N ALA A 389 -4.97 -2.55 30.74
CA ALA A 389 -5.94 -3.34 29.98
C ALA A 389 -5.31 -4.43 29.11
N LYS A 390 -4.04 -4.28 28.71
CA LYS A 390 -3.34 -5.23 27.84
C LYS A 390 -2.13 -5.79 28.57
N GLN A 391 -1.92 -7.10 28.43
CA GLN A 391 -0.65 -7.71 28.77
C GLN A 391 0.43 -7.12 27.87
N ASN A 392 1.52 -6.64 28.48
CA ASN A 392 2.68 -6.21 27.73
C ASN A 392 3.45 -7.43 27.23
N TYR A 393 4.14 -7.30 26.09
CA TYR A 393 5.08 -8.32 25.68
C TYR A 393 6.28 -8.36 26.64
N ASN A 394 6.86 -9.54 26.79
CA ASN A 394 8.07 -9.73 27.57
C ASN A 394 9.26 -9.11 26.85
N SER A 395 9.94 -8.17 27.51
CA SER A 395 11.07 -7.43 26.95
C SER A 395 12.24 -8.34 26.55
N GLU A 396 12.40 -9.50 27.19
CA GLU A 396 13.41 -10.51 26.82
C GLU A 396 13.12 -11.15 25.46
N HIS A 397 11.86 -11.17 25.02
CA HIS A 397 11.44 -11.66 23.71
C HIS A 397 11.32 -10.56 22.65
N ALA A 398 11.59 -9.30 23.00
CA ALA A 398 11.63 -8.20 22.06
C ALA A 398 12.93 -8.17 21.25
N SER A 399 12.85 -7.72 20.00
CA SER A 399 14.03 -7.57 19.13
C SER A 399 13.89 -6.37 18.19
N ILE A 400 15.03 -5.86 17.76
CA ILE A 400 15.12 -4.99 16.58
C ILE A 400 14.74 -5.83 15.35
N LEU A 401 14.04 -5.22 14.41
CA LEU A 401 13.57 -5.81 13.16
C LEU A 401 12.84 -7.16 13.39
N PRO A 402 11.72 -7.18 14.14
CA PRO A 402 11.03 -8.41 14.42
C PRO A 402 10.25 -8.85 13.18
N ARG A 403 10.81 -9.78 12.40
CA ARG A 403 10.19 -10.33 11.18
C ARG A 403 9.32 -11.54 11.48
N MET A 404 9.66 -12.27 12.55
CA MET A 404 8.92 -13.42 13.04
C MET A 404 8.20 -13.05 14.35
N TRP A 405 7.23 -12.14 14.27
CA TRP A 405 6.55 -11.58 15.46
C TRP A 405 5.20 -12.24 15.78
N SER A 406 4.50 -12.77 14.78
CA SER A 406 3.15 -13.31 14.95
C SER A 406 3.14 -14.65 15.67
N GLY A 407 2.46 -14.72 16.82
CA GLY A 407 2.34 -15.97 17.57
C GLY A 407 1.60 -17.08 16.80
N GLU A 408 0.62 -16.71 15.98
CA GLU A 408 -0.19 -17.62 15.16
C GLU A 408 0.62 -18.35 14.07
N HIS A 409 1.79 -17.81 13.71
CA HIS A 409 2.63 -18.34 12.64
C HIS A 409 3.89 -19.03 13.18
N ALA A 410 3.92 -19.36 14.47
CA ALA A 410 5.09 -19.89 15.15
C ALA A 410 5.68 -21.14 14.48
N GLU A 411 4.84 -22.11 14.12
CA GLU A 411 5.25 -23.34 13.44
C GLU A 411 5.96 -23.03 12.12
N ASN A 412 5.37 -22.13 11.32
CA ASN A 412 5.97 -21.69 10.06
C ASN A 412 7.28 -20.94 10.29
N TYR A 413 7.39 -20.15 11.35
CA TYR A 413 8.65 -19.47 11.68
C TYR A 413 9.74 -20.45 12.12
N MET A 414 9.39 -21.53 12.82
CA MET A 414 10.33 -22.58 13.20
C MET A 414 10.92 -23.33 12.00
N LEU A 415 10.22 -23.40 10.85
CA LEU A 415 10.82 -23.88 9.60
C LEU A 415 12.09 -23.11 9.20
N PHE A 416 12.15 -21.81 9.55
CA PHE A 416 13.28 -20.93 9.23
C PHE A 416 14.24 -20.72 10.41
N ALA A 417 13.70 -20.63 11.63
CA ALA A 417 14.49 -20.41 12.83
C ALA A 417 15.10 -21.70 13.41
N GLY A 418 14.56 -22.86 13.03
CA GLY A 418 14.86 -24.16 13.64
C GLY A 418 14.16 -24.36 14.99
N TYR A 419 14.45 -25.50 15.62
CA TYR A 419 14.04 -25.76 17.00
C TYR A 419 14.70 -24.77 17.96
N LEU A 420 13.89 -24.08 18.75
CA LEU A 420 14.35 -23.06 19.68
C LEU A 420 14.97 -23.68 20.93
N ASP A 421 16.14 -23.19 21.36
CA ASP A 421 16.71 -23.62 22.63
C ASP A 421 15.80 -23.25 23.81
N PHE A 422 15.77 -24.11 24.83
CA PHE A 422 15.08 -23.81 26.08
C PHE A 422 15.74 -24.48 27.29
N GLN A 423 15.61 -23.85 28.45
CA GLN A 423 16.17 -24.29 29.73
C GLN A 423 15.08 -24.39 30.80
N VAL A 424 15.20 -25.37 31.71
CA VAL A 424 14.29 -25.47 32.85
C VAL A 424 14.53 -24.30 33.79
N LYS A 425 13.46 -23.59 34.17
CA LYS A 425 13.60 -22.45 35.08
C LYS A 425 14.20 -22.89 36.43
N PRO A 426 15.03 -22.06 37.08
CA PRO A 426 15.73 -22.41 38.31
C PRO A 426 14.85 -23.05 39.39
N GLU A 427 13.63 -22.54 39.57
CA GLU A 427 12.65 -23.01 40.55
C GLU A 427 12.15 -24.44 40.31
N TYR A 428 12.24 -24.96 39.08
CA TYR A 428 11.78 -26.31 38.72
C TYR A 428 12.93 -27.31 38.52
N GLN A 429 14.19 -26.89 38.68
CA GLN A 429 15.37 -27.75 38.43
C GLN A 429 15.48 -28.94 39.39
N MET A 430 14.79 -28.91 40.54
CA MET A 430 14.78 -29.99 41.52
C MET A 430 13.66 -31.02 41.28
N GLN A 431 12.78 -30.82 40.28
CA GLN A 431 11.72 -31.77 39.95
C GLN A 431 12.23 -32.83 38.96
N GLU A 432 12.51 -34.04 39.47
CA GLU A 432 13.10 -35.13 38.66
C GLU A 432 12.19 -35.59 37.51
N GLU A 433 10.89 -35.73 37.77
CA GLU A 433 9.92 -36.16 36.76
C GLU A 433 9.85 -35.18 35.58
N LEU A 434 9.75 -33.88 35.86
CA LEU A 434 9.75 -32.83 34.86
C LEU A 434 11.02 -32.86 34.02
N ARG A 435 12.18 -32.98 34.67
CA ARG A 435 13.48 -33.06 33.97
C ARG A 435 13.58 -34.29 33.08
N ARG A 436 13.06 -35.43 33.54
CA ARG A 436 13.01 -36.65 32.76
C ARG A 436 12.16 -36.44 31.51
N SER A 437 10.93 -35.94 31.66
CA SER A 437 10.05 -35.66 30.51
C SER A 437 10.67 -34.68 29.51
N ILE A 438 11.33 -33.62 29.99
CA ILE A 438 12.01 -32.64 29.14
C ILE A 438 13.21 -33.27 28.40
N ASN A 439 14.00 -34.09 29.08
CA ASN A 439 15.16 -34.75 28.48
C ASN A 439 14.74 -35.81 27.45
N ASP A 440 13.70 -36.58 27.76
CA ASP A 440 13.13 -37.56 26.83
C ASP A 440 12.63 -36.84 25.56
N PHE A 441 11.90 -35.74 25.73
CA PHE A 441 11.46 -34.90 24.60
C PHE A 441 12.62 -34.33 23.78
N LYS A 442 13.67 -33.80 24.42
CA LYS A 442 14.90 -33.36 23.72
C LYS A 442 15.56 -34.51 22.94
N GLY A 443 15.54 -35.72 23.51
CA GLY A 443 16.01 -36.93 22.85
C GLY A 443 15.15 -37.30 21.63
N ASP A 444 13.84 -37.10 21.69
CA ASP A 444 12.93 -37.36 20.57
C ASP A 444 13.12 -36.36 19.42
N VAL A 445 13.32 -35.08 19.76
CA VAL A 445 13.69 -34.03 18.79
C VAL A 445 15.02 -34.36 18.11
N ALA A 446 16.05 -34.74 18.88
CA ALA A 446 17.35 -35.10 18.34
C ALA A 446 17.31 -36.35 17.44
N ARG A 447 16.33 -37.24 17.65
CA ARG A 447 16.06 -38.41 16.79
C ARG A 447 15.20 -38.09 15.56
N GLY A 448 14.73 -36.85 15.40
CA GLY A 448 13.87 -36.43 14.31
C GLY A 448 12.45 -36.99 14.40
N MET A 449 11.98 -37.33 15.60
CA MET A 449 10.64 -37.91 15.81
C MET A 449 9.56 -36.85 16.14
N ILE A 450 9.96 -35.59 16.28
CA ILE A 450 9.11 -34.47 16.67
C ILE A 450 9.14 -33.46 15.54
N ASP A 451 7.99 -33.14 14.95
CA ASP A 451 7.88 -32.06 13.97
C ASP A 451 7.72 -30.69 14.65
N TYR A 452 7.57 -29.63 13.86
CA TYR A 452 7.43 -28.28 14.40
C TYR A 452 6.09 -28.02 15.08
N GLU A 453 5.03 -28.73 14.71
CA GLU A 453 3.71 -28.63 15.34
C GLU A 453 3.77 -29.27 16.74
N ASP A 454 4.29 -30.48 16.85
CA ASP A 454 4.52 -31.16 18.13
C ASP A 454 5.47 -30.36 19.03
N TYR A 455 6.52 -29.76 18.45
CA TYR A 455 7.43 -28.89 19.19
C TYR A 455 6.74 -27.63 19.71
N HIS A 456 5.96 -26.97 18.86
CA HIS A 456 5.16 -25.82 19.22
C HIS A 456 4.19 -26.13 20.37
N ASN A 457 3.48 -27.26 20.28
CA ASN A 457 2.55 -27.74 21.30
C ASN A 457 3.25 -28.06 22.62
N PHE A 458 4.45 -28.64 22.57
CA PHE A 458 5.28 -28.85 23.75
C PHE A 458 5.65 -27.53 24.42
N LEU A 459 6.14 -26.54 23.66
CA LEU A 459 6.51 -25.23 24.22
C LEU A 459 5.31 -24.52 24.85
N LYS A 460 4.13 -24.57 24.23
CA LYS A 460 2.88 -24.04 24.83
C LYS A 460 2.55 -24.71 26.15
N ARG A 461 2.66 -26.04 26.21
CA ARG A 461 2.31 -26.81 27.42
C ARG A 461 3.30 -26.62 28.56
N PHE A 462 4.59 -26.53 28.23
CA PHE A 462 5.68 -26.47 29.22
C PHE A 462 6.22 -25.06 29.47
N GLY A 463 5.76 -24.03 28.76
CA GLY A 463 6.27 -22.64 28.83
C GLY A 463 6.32 -22.04 30.25
N GLN A 464 5.41 -22.45 31.14
CA GLN A 464 5.46 -22.02 32.54
C GLN A 464 6.71 -22.55 33.30
N TYR A 465 7.26 -23.70 32.88
CA TYR A 465 8.38 -24.39 33.52
C TYR A 465 9.73 -24.17 32.85
N ILE A 466 9.75 -23.60 31.64
CA ILE A 466 10.96 -23.43 30.83
C ILE A 466 11.15 -21.98 30.39
N ASN A 467 12.40 -21.56 30.25
CA ASN A 467 12.77 -20.32 29.56
C ASN A 467 13.12 -20.67 28.12
N VAL A 468 12.28 -20.23 27.18
CA VAL A 468 12.49 -20.41 25.74
C VAL A 468 13.36 -19.27 25.22
N ALA A 469 14.38 -19.59 24.42
CA ALA A 469 15.19 -18.58 23.77
C ALA A 469 14.42 -17.95 22.59
N LYS A 470 14.54 -16.63 22.42
CA LYS A 470 14.04 -15.96 21.22
C LYS A 470 14.91 -16.26 20.00
N PRO A 471 14.37 -16.18 18.77
CA PRO A 471 15.18 -16.24 17.56
C PRO A 471 16.22 -15.13 17.53
N SER A 472 17.39 -15.45 16.96
CA SER A 472 18.46 -14.46 16.81
C SER A 472 18.09 -13.38 15.77
N LEU A 473 18.82 -12.27 15.77
CA LEU A 473 18.73 -11.28 14.69
C LEU A 473 19.08 -11.91 13.33
N ALA A 474 20.05 -12.83 13.30
CA ALA A 474 20.43 -13.54 12.08
C ALA A 474 19.27 -14.40 11.56
N SER A 475 18.51 -15.06 12.44
CA SER A 475 17.30 -15.82 12.06
C SER A 475 16.22 -14.90 11.46
N ASN A 476 16.03 -13.70 12.03
CA ASN A 476 15.10 -12.71 11.48
C ASN A 476 15.54 -12.19 10.10
N VAL A 477 16.83 -11.94 9.91
CA VAL A 477 17.39 -11.52 8.62
C VAL A 477 17.32 -12.67 7.60
N GLY A 478 17.57 -13.91 8.04
CA GLY A 478 17.39 -15.11 7.21
C GLY A 478 15.97 -15.24 6.71
N TYR A 479 14.98 -15.17 7.61
CA TYR A 479 13.56 -15.19 7.25
C TYR A 479 13.16 -14.03 6.31
N LEU A 480 13.68 -12.82 6.54
CA LEU A 480 13.47 -11.68 5.64
C LEU A 480 13.97 -11.99 4.22
N ILE A 481 15.20 -12.48 4.09
CA ILE A 481 15.83 -12.70 2.78
C ILE A 481 15.21 -13.91 2.07
N GLU A 482 15.05 -15.02 2.77
CA GLU A 482 14.59 -16.29 2.19
C GLU A 482 13.09 -16.25 1.90
N TYR A 483 12.27 -15.92 2.89
CA TYR A 483 10.83 -15.99 2.75
C TYR A 483 10.23 -14.68 2.24
N GLN A 484 10.45 -13.56 2.94
CA GLN A 484 9.75 -12.32 2.61
C GLN A 484 10.23 -11.70 1.30
N LEU A 485 11.54 -11.68 1.05
CA LEU A 485 12.12 -11.18 -0.19
C LEU A 485 12.23 -12.27 -1.24
N GLY A 486 12.71 -13.47 -0.92
CA GLY A 486 12.86 -14.57 -1.87
C GLY A 486 11.52 -15.15 -2.31
N TYR A 487 10.84 -15.85 -1.42
CA TYR A 487 9.62 -16.58 -1.74
C TYR A 487 8.38 -15.69 -1.96
N MET A 488 8.23 -14.59 -1.23
CA MET A 488 7.06 -13.71 -1.35
C MET A 488 7.26 -12.61 -2.39
N TYR A 489 8.40 -11.93 -2.44
CA TYR A 489 8.60 -10.86 -3.42
C TYR A 489 9.18 -11.38 -4.75
N TRP A 490 10.38 -11.97 -4.73
CA TRP A 490 11.11 -12.35 -5.95
C TRP A 490 10.42 -13.45 -6.73
N ARG A 491 9.83 -14.45 -6.06
CA ARG A 491 9.01 -15.46 -6.73
C ARG A 491 7.86 -14.82 -7.50
N TYR A 492 7.07 -13.94 -6.87
CA TYR A 492 5.94 -13.27 -7.51
C TYR A 492 6.39 -12.26 -8.58
N PHE A 493 7.52 -11.60 -8.39
CA PHE A 493 8.13 -10.75 -9.41
C PHE A 493 8.46 -11.57 -10.66
N MET A 494 9.17 -12.69 -10.50
CA MET A 494 9.48 -13.60 -11.61
C MET A 494 8.21 -14.22 -12.20
N TRP A 495 7.22 -14.53 -11.37
CA TRP A 495 5.91 -15.05 -11.80
C TRP A 495 5.20 -14.09 -12.77
N ASN A 496 5.40 -12.79 -12.60
CA ASN A 496 4.85 -11.77 -13.50
C ASN A 496 5.71 -11.48 -14.73
N PHE A 497 7.03 -11.62 -14.66
CA PHE A 497 7.94 -11.16 -15.72
C PHE A 497 8.71 -12.26 -16.46
N VAL A 498 8.61 -13.51 -16.00
CA VAL A 498 9.27 -14.69 -16.59
C VAL A 498 8.24 -15.74 -17.02
N GLY A 499 7.20 -15.95 -16.22
CA GLY A 499 6.09 -16.85 -16.51
C GLY A 499 5.56 -17.53 -15.24
N ARG A 500 4.42 -18.21 -15.37
CA ARG A 500 3.58 -18.71 -14.27
C ARG A 500 3.49 -20.23 -14.33
N GLN A 501 3.80 -20.90 -13.23
CA GLN A 501 3.65 -22.35 -13.12
C GLN A 501 2.18 -22.75 -13.20
N ASP A 502 1.35 -22.08 -12.40
CA ASP A 502 -0.10 -22.26 -12.25
C ASP A 502 -0.72 -21.02 -11.58
N ASP A 503 -2.04 -21.05 -11.42
CA ASP A 503 -2.90 -20.06 -10.74
C ASP A 503 -3.22 -20.43 -9.28
N ILE A 504 -2.47 -21.37 -8.69
CA ILE A 504 -2.71 -21.85 -7.32
C ILE A 504 -1.83 -21.07 -6.34
N GLN A 505 -2.43 -20.63 -5.23
CA GLN A 505 -1.67 -19.95 -4.18
C GLN A 505 -0.60 -20.90 -3.61
N GLY A 506 0.67 -20.53 -3.79
CA GLY A 506 1.77 -21.31 -3.23
C GLY A 506 1.84 -21.19 -1.71
N LYS A 507 2.02 -22.33 -1.05
CA LYS A 507 2.16 -22.47 0.41
C LYS A 507 3.51 -23.09 0.80
N TYR A 508 4.59 -22.58 0.21
CA TYR A 508 5.94 -23.16 0.27
C TYR A 508 5.97 -24.62 -0.23
N ASN A 509 5.14 -24.88 -1.23
CA ASN A 509 4.97 -26.15 -1.92
C ASN A 509 5.22 -25.95 -3.42
N ASN A 510 4.97 -26.97 -4.22
CA ASN A 510 5.24 -26.90 -5.66
C ASN A 510 4.10 -26.24 -6.47
N HIS A 511 3.51 -25.17 -5.94
CA HIS A 511 2.47 -24.36 -6.58
C HIS A 511 2.79 -22.87 -6.52
N GLY A 512 2.26 -22.11 -7.47
CA GLY A 512 2.45 -20.67 -7.56
C GLY A 512 3.90 -20.24 -7.79
N ASN A 513 4.78 -21.13 -8.28
CA ASN A 513 6.14 -20.74 -8.68
C ASN A 513 6.15 -20.15 -10.08
N TRP A 514 7.28 -19.55 -10.44
CA TRP A 514 7.49 -19.05 -11.79
C TRP A 514 8.12 -20.12 -12.67
N ILE A 515 7.88 -20.03 -13.98
CA ILE A 515 8.55 -20.85 -14.98
C ILE A 515 8.96 -19.98 -16.15
N SER A 516 10.07 -20.34 -16.79
CA SER A 516 10.59 -19.64 -17.96
C SER A 516 10.11 -20.19 -19.28
N GLY A 517 9.78 -21.49 -19.36
CA GLY A 517 9.60 -22.22 -20.61
C GLY A 517 10.90 -22.80 -21.17
N ILE A 518 12.02 -22.63 -20.46
CA ILE A 518 13.30 -23.27 -20.77
C ILE A 518 13.47 -24.45 -19.82
N ASN A 519 13.25 -25.68 -20.33
CA ASN A 519 13.24 -26.89 -19.51
C ASN A 519 14.43 -27.02 -18.55
N LEU A 520 15.66 -26.71 -18.98
CA LEU A 520 16.84 -26.79 -18.11
C LEU A 520 16.77 -25.86 -16.89
N VAL A 521 16.21 -24.66 -17.07
CA VAL A 521 16.06 -23.68 -15.98
C VAL A 521 14.91 -24.08 -15.07
N ASP A 522 13.79 -24.49 -15.67
CA ASP A 522 12.57 -24.84 -14.94
C ASP A 522 12.75 -26.13 -14.13
N GLU A 523 13.44 -27.13 -14.68
CA GLU A 523 13.79 -28.37 -13.98
C GLU A 523 14.73 -28.11 -12.80
N TRP A 524 15.70 -27.21 -12.95
CA TRP A 524 16.58 -26.79 -11.85
C TRP A 524 15.82 -25.98 -10.78
N HIS A 525 14.94 -25.07 -11.18
CA HIS A 525 14.24 -24.19 -10.26
C HIS A 525 13.17 -24.93 -9.44
N LEU A 526 12.39 -25.80 -10.09
CA LEU A 526 11.27 -26.51 -9.46
C LEU A 526 11.67 -27.87 -8.88
N ASP A 527 12.91 -28.33 -9.12
CA ASP A 527 13.37 -29.69 -8.81
C ASP A 527 12.43 -30.78 -9.40
N MET A 528 11.82 -30.51 -10.55
CA MET A 528 10.88 -31.41 -11.22
C MET A 528 10.99 -31.38 -12.75
N SER A 529 10.91 -32.57 -13.37
CA SER A 529 10.90 -32.74 -14.83
C SER A 529 9.76 -31.97 -15.50
N GLN A 530 10.07 -31.23 -16.57
CA GLN A 530 9.05 -30.51 -17.36
C GLN A 530 8.61 -31.26 -18.62
N LYS A 531 9.16 -32.47 -18.87
CA LYS A 531 8.91 -33.21 -20.12
C LYS A 531 7.65 -34.07 -20.10
N ASN A 532 7.29 -34.62 -18.94
CA ASN A 532 6.17 -35.55 -18.76
C ASN A 532 5.23 -35.07 -17.65
N LEU A 533 4.84 -33.79 -17.71
CA LEU A 533 3.89 -33.23 -16.76
C LEU A 533 2.53 -33.94 -16.88
N PRO A 534 1.84 -34.21 -15.76
CA PRO A 534 0.47 -34.68 -15.83
C PRO A 534 -0.44 -33.60 -16.46
N THR A 535 -1.54 -34.04 -17.06
CA THR A 535 -2.38 -33.20 -17.93
C THR A 535 -3.00 -32.03 -17.20
N ASP A 536 -3.31 -32.19 -15.92
CA ASP A 536 -3.80 -31.15 -15.03
C ASP A 536 -2.80 -29.99 -14.87
N MET A 537 -1.50 -30.27 -14.77
CA MET A 537 -0.46 -29.24 -14.72
C MET A 537 -0.15 -28.67 -16.10
N LYS A 538 -0.10 -29.53 -17.13
CA LYS A 538 0.27 -29.13 -18.49
C LYS A 538 -0.78 -28.21 -19.12
N ASP A 539 -2.05 -28.54 -18.92
CA ASP A 539 -3.19 -27.85 -19.51
C ASP A 539 -3.85 -26.85 -18.53
N ASN A 540 -3.19 -26.56 -17.39
CA ASN A 540 -3.62 -25.50 -16.47
C ASN A 540 -3.68 -24.16 -17.21
N LYS A 541 -4.82 -23.47 -17.14
CA LYS A 541 -5.05 -22.20 -17.87
C LYS A 541 -4.21 -21.04 -17.34
N GLY A 542 -3.82 -21.07 -16.08
CA GLY A 542 -2.92 -20.11 -15.45
C GLY A 542 -1.44 -20.34 -15.78
N ARG A 543 -1.09 -21.50 -16.36
CA ARG A 543 0.29 -21.77 -16.80
C ARG A 543 0.64 -20.95 -18.03
N ASN A 544 1.72 -20.16 -17.95
CA ASN A 544 2.18 -19.33 -19.07
C ASN A 544 3.70 -19.16 -19.05
N THR A 545 4.34 -19.08 -20.22
CA THR A 545 5.80 -18.94 -20.33
C THR A 545 6.18 -17.73 -21.16
N TYR A 546 6.96 -16.82 -20.57
CA TYR A 546 7.40 -15.60 -21.27
C TYR A 546 8.86 -15.65 -21.71
N TYR A 547 9.58 -16.76 -21.45
CA TYR A 547 10.98 -16.94 -21.88
C TYR A 547 11.89 -15.79 -21.43
N PHE A 548 11.64 -15.26 -20.22
CA PHE A 548 12.30 -14.08 -19.66
C PHE A 548 12.13 -12.77 -20.45
N LEU A 549 11.35 -12.73 -21.52
CA LEU A 549 11.32 -11.60 -22.43
C LEU A 549 10.87 -10.28 -21.75
N PRO A 550 9.78 -10.23 -20.96
CA PRO A 550 9.40 -9.02 -20.24
C PRO A 550 10.49 -8.55 -19.27
N LEU A 551 11.08 -9.49 -18.51
CA LEU A 551 12.18 -9.19 -17.59
C LEU A 551 13.39 -8.60 -18.32
N LEU A 552 13.83 -9.24 -19.41
CA LEU A 552 14.98 -8.79 -20.19
C LEU A 552 14.72 -7.42 -20.83
N LEU A 553 13.52 -7.16 -21.34
CA LEU A 553 13.14 -5.85 -21.87
C LEU A 553 13.17 -4.77 -20.78
N GLY A 554 12.67 -5.08 -19.58
CA GLY A 554 12.75 -4.20 -18.42
C GLY A 554 14.20 -3.88 -18.03
N LEU A 555 15.06 -4.89 -17.96
CA LEU A 555 16.49 -4.74 -17.67
C LEU A 555 17.22 -3.94 -18.75
N ILE A 556 16.97 -4.22 -20.03
CA ILE A 556 17.53 -3.45 -21.15
C ILE A 556 17.10 -1.99 -21.03
N GLY A 557 15.82 -1.71 -20.76
CA GLY A 557 15.31 -0.36 -20.54
C GLY A 557 15.99 0.34 -19.36
N LEU A 558 16.15 -0.37 -18.23
CA LEU A 558 16.81 0.11 -17.02
C LEU A 558 18.28 0.48 -17.29
N PHE A 559 19.05 -0.40 -17.91
CA PHE A 559 20.46 -0.16 -18.25
C PHE A 559 20.61 0.90 -19.34
N PHE A 560 19.74 0.91 -20.35
CA PHE A 560 19.70 1.98 -21.36
C PHE A 560 19.52 3.34 -20.69
N LEU A 561 18.56 3.45 -19.77
CA LEU A 561 18.29 4.70 -19.06
C LEU A 561 19.47 5.12 -18.18
N TYR A 562 20.10 4.19 -17.46
CA TYR A 562 21.30 4.48 -16.66
C TYR A 562 22.44 5.07 -17.49
N ASN A 563 22.64 4.57 -18.70
CA ASN A 563 23.71 5.03 -19.59
C ASN A 563 23.39 6.37 -20.26
N ILE A 564 22.12 6.67 -20.51
CA ILE A 564 21.68 7.89 -21.19
C ILE A 564 21.45 9.06 -20.23
N ASP A 565 20.70 8.85 -19.15
CA ASP A 565 20.37 9.88 -18.17
C ASP A 565 20.27 9.27 -16.76
N LYS A 566 21.37 9.37 -16.01
CA LYS A 566 21.47 8.87 -14.63
C LYS A 566 20.46 9.52 -13.69
N LYS A 567 20.08 10.78 -13.91
CA LYS A 567 19.10 11.47 -13.05
C LYS A 567 17.72 10.86 -13.28
N LEU A 568 17.35 10.70 -14.54
CA LEU A 568 16.08 10.05 -14.89
C LEU A 568 16.05 8.58 -14.49
N PHE A 569 17.16 7.86 -14.61
CA PHE A 569 17.31 6.50 -14.08
C PHE A 569 16.94 6.42 -12.60
N TRP A 570 17.50 7.29 -11.75
CA TRP A 570 17.19 7.27 -10.31
C TRP A 570 15.73 7.62 -10.02
N VAL A 571 15.13 8.55 -10.76
CA VAL A 571 13.70 8.85 -10.64
C VAL A 571 12.85 7.62 -10.96
N MET A 572 13.14 6.93 -12.07
CA MET A 572 12.39 5.74 -12.48
C MET A 572 12.63 4.55 -11.56
N LEU A 573 13.86 4.37 -11.07
CA LEU A 573 14.20 3.31 -10.12
C LEU A 573 13.45 3.48 -8.81
N VAL A 574 13.44 4.70 -8.25
CA VAL A 574 12.69 4.99 -7.00
C VAL A 574 11.18 5.01 -7.21
N PHE A 575 10.69 5.17 -8.43
CA PHE A 575 9.27 4.98 -8.73
C PHE A 575 8.89 3.49 -8.83
N PHE A 576 9.86 2.62 -9.16
CA PHE A 576 9.68 1.18 -9.29
C PHE A 576 9.83 0.44 -7.95
N LEU A 577 10.83 0.84 -7.14
CA LEU A 577 11.06 0.33 -5.78
C LEU A 577 9.99 0.84 -4.81
#